data_AF-A0AAD7UMF5-F1
#
_entry.id   AF-A0AAD7UMF5-F1
#
_cell.length_a   1.000
_cell.length_b   1.000
_cell.length_c   1.000
_cell.angle_alpha   90.00
_cell.angle_beta   90.00
_cell.angle_gamma   90.00
#
_symmetry.space_group_name_H-M   'P 1'
#
loop_
_entity.id
_entity.type
_entity.pdbx_description
1 polymer ?
#
loop_
_entity_poly.entity_id
_entity_poly.type
_entity_poly.pdbx_seq_one_letter_code
_entity_poly.pdbx_strand_id
1 'polypeptide(L)'
;METPRKEKRTHRVVIFDFDSTLSEPQYVARHKAWAIADKPQLLDTLSTEERIANFGGRHRVDALDALLGSLLASNAEVYIVSLGFKCAIVPQLETVGLLRHFDQSRIYGQDSDALRGVHYVKADLIALLVEANCWRAADVLFVSEPIVYSPTVGT
;
A
#
# COMPACT_ATOMS: atom_id res chain seq x y z
N MET A 1 11.91 31.07 -34.05
CA MET A 1 12.34 30.54 -32.75
C MET A 1 11.12 29.97 -32.07
N GLU A 2 10.93 28.65 -32.15
CA GLU A 2 9.88 27.96 -31.40
C GLU A 2 10.25 27.97 -29.92
N THR A 3 9.38 28.54 -29.10
CA THR A 3 9.48 28.47 -27.65
C THR A 3 9.34 27.01 -27.23
N PRO A 4 10.28 26.39 -26.50
CA PRO A 4 10.09 25.03 -26.05
C PRO A 4 8.86 24.98 -25.16
N ARG A 5 7.86 24.20 -25.56
CA ARG A 5 6.70 23.86 -24.73
C ARG A 5 7.29 23.23 -23.46
N LYS A 6 7.21 23.92 -22.32
CA LYS A 6 7.40 23.26 -21.02
C LYS A 6 6.44 22.08 -21.01
N GLU A 7 6.94 20.86 -21.11
CA GLU A 7 6.13 19.69 -20.84
C GLU A 7 5.48 19.91 -19.47
N LYS A 8 4.15 19.98 -19.45
CA LYS A 8 3.37 19.95 -18.22
C LYS A 8 3.67 18.58 -17.61
N ARG A 9 4.66 18.49 -16.73
CA ARG A 9 4.89 17.29 -15.93
C ARG A 9 3.60 17.03 -15.17
N THR A 10 2.87 16.01 -15.60
CA THR A 10 1.66 15.55 -14.93
C THR A 10 2.11 14.96 -13.60
N HIS A 11 1.73 15.61 -12.50
CA HIS A 11 1.84 15.02 -11.18
C HIS A 11 1.09 13.68 -11.19
N ARG A 12 1.71 12.59 -10.75
CA ARG A 12 1.10 11.25 -10.74
C ARG A 12 1.02 10.75 -9.32
N VAL A 13 -0.04 10.05 -9.00
CA VAL A 13 -0.24 9.47 -7.66
C VAL A 13 -0.48 7.98 -7.82
N VAL A 14 0.25 7.19 -7.05
CA VAL A 14 0.03 5.75 -6.96
C VAL A 14 -0.36 5.42 -5.52
N ILE A 15 -1.55 4.86 -5.37
CA ILE A 15 -2.11 4.48 -4.09
C ILE A 15 -2.12 2.95 -4.05
N PHE A 16 -1.37 2.38 -3.11
CA PHE A 16 -1.31 0.94 -2.93
C PHE A 16 -2.25 0.49 -1.80
N ASP A 17 -2.91 -0.64 -2.01
CA ASP A 17 -3.32 -1.48 -0.89
C ASP A 17 -2.09 -2.11 -0.21
N PHE A 18 -2.28 -2.71 0.96
CA PHE A 18 -1.19 -3.38 1.67
C PHE A 18 -1.23 -4.90 1.54
N ASP A 19 -2.21 -5.56 2.17
CA ASP A 19 -2.25 -7.02 2.22
C ASP A 19 -2.53 -7.62 0.85
N SER A 20 -1.72 -8.58 0.43
CA SER A 20 -1.78 -9.19 -0.92
C SER A 20 -1.44 -8.26 -2.08
N THR A 21 -1.00 -7.03 -1.79
CA THR A 21 -0.54 -6.04 -2.79
C THR A 21 0.92 -5.70 -2.57
N LEU A 22 1.25 -5.02 -1.45
CA LEU A 22 2.63 -4.79 -1.04
C LEU A 22 3.18 -5.97 -0.26
N SER A 23 2.37 -6.56 0.62
CA SER A 23 2.69 -7.82 1.30
C SER A 23 2.22 -9.02 0.49
N GLU A 24 2.72 -10.21 0.84
CA GLU A 24 2.24 -11.51 0.39
C GLU A 24 1.98 -12.35 1.65
N PRO A 25 0.78 -12.24 2.24
CA PRO A 25 0.49 -12.79 3.56
C PRO A 25 0.86 -14.27 3.69
N GLN A 26 1.61 -14.61 4.74
CA GLN A 26 2.04 -15.96 5.05
C GLN A 26 1.22 -16.56 6.18
N TYR A 27 0.97 -17.87 6.10
CA TYR A 27 0.35 -18.58 7.20
C TYR A 27 1.40 -18.94 8.26
N VAL A 28 1.23 -18.41 9.47
CA VAL A 28 2.16 -18.60 10.57
C VAL A 28 1.69 -19.76 11.44
N ALA A 29 2.28 -20.94 11.22
CA ALA A 29 1.82 -22.19 11.81
C ALA A 29 1.71 -22.16 13.34
N ARG A 30 2.68 -21.55 14.03
CA ARG A 30 2.68 -21.43 15.51
C ARG A 30 1.51 -20.58 16.06
N HIS A 31 0.96 -19.68 15.25
CA HIS A 31 -0.18 -18.83 15.60
C HIS A 31 -1.50 -19.32 14.97
N LYS A 32 -1.45 -20.34 14.11
CA LYS A 32 -2.59 -20.85 13.33
C LYS A 32 -3.37 -19.74 12.62
N ALA A 33 -2.65 -18.77 12.07
CA ALA A 33 -3.25 -17.56 11.51
C ALA A 33 -2.37 -16.98 10.38
N TRP A 34 -3.04 -16.34 9.42
CA TRP A 34 -2.40 -15.53 8.40
C TRP A 34 -1.85 -14.22 8.98
N ALA A 35 -0.63 -13.87 8.57
CA ALA A 35 0.06 -12.63 8.88
C ALA A 35 -0.44 -11.47 8.01
N ILE A 36 -1.57 -10.91 8.41
CA ILE A 36 -2.23 -9.75 7.78
C ILE A 36 -2.23 -8.54 8.71
N ALA A 37 -2.32 -7.34 8.15
CA ALA A 37 -2.22 -6.08 8.88
C ALA A 37 -3.40 -5.77 9.81
N ASP A 38 -4.48 -6.56 9.76
CA ASP A 38 -5.58 -6.52 10.74
C ASP A 38 -5.21 -7.15 12.10
N LYS A 39 -4.04 -7.79 12.20
CA LYS A 39 -3.58 -8.51 13.40
C LYS A 39 -2.25 -7.97 13.92
N PRO A 40 -2.21 -6.73 14.46
CA PRO A 40 -0.97 -6.08 14.90
C PRO A 40 -0.18 -6.96 15.89
N GLN A 41 -0.86 -7.58 16.86
CA GLN A 41 -0.19 -8.41 17.86
C GLN A 41 0.47 -9.66 17.27
N LEU A 42 -0.03 -10.19 16.15
CA LEU A 42 0.62 -11.30 15.45
C LEU A 42 1.80 -10.79 14.62
N LEU A 43 1.65 -9.66 13.92
CA LEU A 43 2.73 -9.10 13.13
C LEU A 43 3.93 -8.67 13.98
N ASP A 44 3.69 -8.26 15.23
CA ASP A 44 4.73 -7.93 16.21
C ASP A 44 5.56 -9.15 16.65
N THR A 45 5.04 -10.37 16.52
CA THR A 45 5.77 -11.60 16.90
C THR A 45 6.57 -12.22 15.75
N LEU A 46 6.51 -11.64 14.55
CA LEU A 46 7.25 -12.16 13.39
C LEU A 46 8.73 -11.82 13.48
N SER A 47 9.59 -12.81 13.21
CA SER A 47 11.03 -12.56 13.03
C SER A 47 11.28 -11.73 11.76
N THR A 48 12.47 -11.17 11.63
CA THR A 48 12.88 -10.45 10.41
C THR A 48 12.71 -11.31 9.16
N GLU A 49 13.09 -12.59 9.21
CA GLU A 49 12.96 -13.54 8.11
C GLU A 49 11.50 -13.79 7.76
N GLU A 50 10.62 -13.89 8.76
CA GLU A 50 9.19 -14.08 8.54
C GLU A 50 8.54 -12.83 7.98
N ARG A 51 8.97 -11.64 8.41
CA ARG A 51 8.53 -10.36 7.81
C ARG A 51 8.96 -10.30 6.35
N ILE A 52 10.20 -10.64 6.03
CA ILE A 52 10.67 -10.72 4.63
C ILE A 52 9.85 -11.74 3.83
N ALA A 53 9.57 -12.92 4.39
CA ALA A 53 8.71 -13.93 3.77
C ALA A 53 7.28 -13.39 3.56
N ASN A 54 6.77 -12.58 4.49
CA ASN A 54 5.48 -11.89 4.40
C ASN A 54 5.43 -10.79 3.34
N PHE A 55 6.56 -10.46 2.69
CA PHE A 55 6.63 -9.65 1.48
C PHE A 55 6.96 -10.49 0.23
N GLY A 56 6.87 -11.83 0.31
CA GLY A 56 7.19 -12.76 -0.78
C GLY A 56 8.70 -13.02 -0.95
N GLY A 57 9.49 -12.77 0.09
CA GLY A 57 10.93 -13.04 0.12
C GLY A 57 11.79 -11.85 -0.36
N ARG A 58 13.12 -11.98 -0.16
CA ARG A 58 14.08 -10.91 -0.44
C ARG A 58 14.03 -10.41 -1.88
N HIS A 59 13.93 -11.32 -2.85
CA HIS A 59 13.86 -10.95 -4.26
C HIS A 59 12.65 -10.04 -4.57
N ARG A 60 11.48 -10.32 -4.00
CA ARG A 60 10.29 -9.49 -4.18
C ARG A 60 10.42 -8.15 -3.47
N VAL A 61 11.02 -8.12 -2.28
CA VAL A 61 11.35 -6.86 -1.57
C VAL A 61 12.27 -5.98 -2.43
N ASP A 62 13.31 -6.54 -3.04
CA ASP A 62 14.24 -5.77 -3.87
C ASP A 62 13.56 -5.26 -5.15
N ALA A 63 12.66 -6.04 -5.74
CA ALA A 63 11.85 -5.60 -6.88
C ALA A 63 10.87 -4.47 -6.51
N LEU A 64 10.23 -4.55 -5.33
CA LEU A 64 9.38 -3.48 -4.81
C LEU A 64 10.18 -2.22 -4.53
N ASP A 65 11.39 -2.35 -3.97
CA ASP A 65 12.30 -1.23 -3.72
C ASP A 65 12.63 -0.48 -5.01
N ALA A 66 13.00 -1.22 -6.07
CA ALA A 66 13.30 -0.66 -7.38
C ALA A 66 12.06 0.01 -8.03
N LEU A 67 10.88 -0.61 -7.90
CA LEU A 67 9.62 -0.06 -8.40
C LEU A 67 9.28 1.27 -7.70
N LEU A 68 9.23 1.28 -6.37
CA LEU A 68 8.90 2.46 -5.58
C LEU A 68 9.91 3.58 -5.82
N GLY A 69 11.20 3.26 -5.87
CA GLY A 69 12.25 4.23 -6.20
C GLY A 69 12.05 4.83 -7.60
N SER A 70 11.66 4.03 -8.59
CA SER A 70 11.39 4.50 -9.95
C SER A 70 10.15 5.39 -10.02
N LEU A 71 9.09 5.08 -9.25
CA LEU A 71 7.90 5.93 -9.15
C LEU A 71 8.26 7.31 -8.59
N LEU A 72 8.99 7.37 -7.48
CA LEU A 72 9.44 8.62 -6.87
C LEU A 72 10.35 9.42 -7.82
N ALA A 73 11.30 8.75 -8.50
CA ALA A 73 12.17 9.39 -9.49
C ALA A 73 11.39 9.97 -10.69
N SER A 74 10.22 9.40 -11.00
CA SER A 74 9.30 9.93 -12.02
C SER A 74 8.42 11.09 -11.53
N ASN A 75 8.67 11.61 -10.33
CA ASN A 75 7.88 12.66 -9.66
C ASN A 75 6.44 12.20 -9.37
N ALA A 76 6.26 10.91 -9.09
CA ALA A 76 5.02 10.38 -8.57
C ALA A 76 5.02 10.40 -7.04
N GLU A 77 3.86 10.60 -6.44
CA GLU A 77 3.64 10.40 -5.02
C GLU A 77 3.10 9.00 -4.76
N VAL A 78 3.58 8.36 -3.70
CA VAL A 78 3.13 7.03 -3.30
C VAL A 78 2.39 7.10 -1.97
N TYR A 79 1.27 6.40 -1.91
CA TYR A 79 0.36 6.33 -0.77
C TYR A 79 0.08 4.87 -0.42
N ILE A 80 -0.29 4.62 0.82
CA ILE A 80 -0.89 3.35 1.25
C ILE A 80 -2.27 3.63 1.82
N VAL A 81 -3.29 2.93 1.32
CA VAL A 81 -4.65 2.95 1.87
C VAL A 81 -5.06 1.49 2.08
N SER A 82 -5.09 1.06 3.34
CA SER A 82 -5.33 -0.33 3.74
C SER A 82 -6.45 -0.43 4.79
N LEU A 83 -7.16 -1.56 4.81
CA LEU A 83 -8.05 -1.89 5.95
C LEU A 83 -7.24 -2.41 7.16
N GLY A 84 -5.98 -2.80 6.94
CA GLY A 84 -5.00 -3.07 7.98
C GLY A 84 -4.75 -1.89 8.91
N PHE A 85 -4.18 -2.17 10.08
CA PHE A 85 -3.73 -1.13 11.00
C PHE A 85 -2.42 -0.50 10.52
N LYS A 86 -2.36 0.83 10.49
CA LYS A 86 -1.13 1.59 10.22
C LYS A 86 -0.03 1.21 11.23
N CYS A 87 -0.39 1.05 12.50
CA CYS A 87 0.54 0.61 13.53
C CYS A 87 1.14 -0.78 13.26
N ALA A 88 0.46 -1.62 12.46
CA ALA A 88 0.97 -2.91 12.01
C ALA A 88 1.77 -2.79 10.69
N ILE A 89 1.34 -1.93 9.77
CA ILE A 89 1.97 -1.73 8.45
C ILE A 89 3.36 -1.10 8.55
N VAL A 90 3.50 -0.03 9.35
CA VAL A 90 4.73 0.77 9.41
C VAL A 90 5.94 -0.06 9.87
N PRO A 91 5.88 -0.86 10.97
CA PRO A 91 7.00 -1.69 11.38
C PRO A 91 7.38 -2.76 10.35
N GLN A 92 6.40 -3.28 9.60
CA GLN A 92 6.64 -4.27 8.55
C GLN A 92 7.46 -3.66 7.42
N LEU A 93 7.04 -2.49 6.91
CA LEU A 93 7.77 -1.73 5.88
C LEU A 93 9.16 -1.31 6.35
N GLU A 94 9.30 -0.89 7.61
CA GLU A 94 10.58 -0.52 8.20
C GLU A 94 11.56 -1.70 8.21
N THR A 95 11.09 -2.86 8.65
CA THR A 95 11.91 -4.07 8.76
C THR A 95 12.47 -4.52 7.41
N VAL A 96 11.67 -4.44 6.35
CA VAL A 96 12.12 -4.81 4.99
C VAL A 96 12.83 -3.68 4.25
N GLY A 97 12.91 -2.49 4.86
CA GLY A 97 13.60 -1.31 4.32
C GLY A 97 12.80 -0.50 3.30
N LEU A 98 11.51 -0.78 3.11
CA LEU A 98 10.64 -0.10 2.15
C LEU A 98 9.99 1.17 2.69
N LEU A 99 9.96 1.37 4.02
CA LEU A 99 9.36 2.57 4.65
C LEU A 99 9.96 3.88 4.11
N ARG A 100 11.24 3.87 3.71
CA ARG A 100 11.95 5.04 3.14
C ARG A 100 11.29 5.67 1.90
N HIS A 101 10.43 4.93 1.21
CA HIS A 101 9.72 5.42 0.03
C HIS A 101 8.42 6.15 0.36
N PHE A 102 7.95 6.05 1.60
CA PHE A 102 6.66 6.59 2.01
C PHE A 102 6.84 7.73 3.01
N ASP A 103 6.19 8.85 2.74
CA ASP A 103 5.88 9.81 3.80
C ASP A 103 4.85 9.15 4.73
N GLN A 104 5.16 9.07 6.03
CA GLN A 104 4.27 8.43 6.99
C GLN A 104 2.90 9.10 7.09
N SER A 105 2.77 10.38 6.72
CA SER A 105 1.48 11.06 6.63
C SER A 105 0.58 10.53 5.50
N ARG A 106 1.15 9.79 4.54
CA ARG A 106 0.49 9.19 3.37
C ARG A 106 0.19 7.70 3.53
N ILE A 107 0.41 7.15 4.73
CA ILE A 107 0.05 5.78 5.10
C ILE A 107 -1.21 5.84 5.95
N TYR A 108 -2.30 5.28 5.41
CA TYR A 108 -3.61 5.20 6.04
C TYR A 108 -3.97 3.74 6.32
N GLY A 109 -4.27 3.45 7.59
CA GLY A 109 -4.86 2.20 8.05
C GLY A 109 -6.17 2.45 8.79
N GLN A 110 -6.85 1.40 9.25
CA GLN A 110 -8.13 1.53 9.98
C GLN A 110 -8.03 2.30 11.32
N ASP A 111 -6.82 2.42 11.87
CA ASP A 111 -6.51 3.28 13.02
C ASP A 111 -6.30 4.75 12.67
N SER A 112 -6.31 5.11 11.38
CA SER A 112 -6.19 6.50 10.92
C SER A 112 -7.55 7.19 10.93
N ASP A 113 -7.62 8.40 11.51
CA ASP A 113 -8.86 9.17 11.60
C ASP A 113 -9.50 9.43 10.23
N ALA A 114 -8.68 9.62 9.19
CA ALA A 114 -9.17 9.81 7.83
C ALA A 114 -9.97 8.61 7.29
N LEU A 115 -9.50 7.38 7.52
CA LEU A 115 -10.21 6.17 7.04
C LEU A 115 -11.44 5.86 7.90
N ARG A 116 -11.38 6.16 9.21
CA ARG A 116 -12.55 6.10 10.11
C ARG A 116 -13.63 7.09 9.70
N GLY A 117 -13.24 8.30 9.30
CA GLY A 117 -14.15 9.37 8.88
C GLY A 117 -14.99 9.02 7.65
N VAL A 118 -14.54 8.05 6.85
CA VAL A 118 -15.27 7.52 5.69
C VAL A 118 -15.79 6.09 5.94
N HIS A 119 -15.99 5.71 7.20
CA HIS A 119 -16.52 4.40 7.59
C HIS A 119 -15.77 3.21 6.99
N TYR A 120 -14.44 3.33 6.88
CA TYR A 120 -13.55 2.30 6.34
C TYR A 120 -13.77 1.98 4.86
N VAL A 121 -14.39 2.89 4.09
CA VAL A 121 -14.53 2.74 2.64
C VAL A 121 -13.32 3.36 1.94
N LYS A 122 -12.41 2.52 1.44
CA LYS A 122 -11.17 2.98 0.76
C LYS A 122 -11.45 3.94 -0.40
N ALA A 123 -12.47 3.63 -1.21
CA ALA A 123 -12.85 4.45 -2.37
C ALA A 123 -13.23 5.88 -1.96
N ASP A 124 -13.94 6.03 -0.85
CA ASP A 124 -14.36 7.33 -0.33
C ASP A 124 -13.16 8.12 0.20
N LEU A 125 -12.23 7.49 0.91
CA LEU A 125 -10.98 8.15 1.31
C LEU A 125 -10.17 8.60 0.08
N ILE A 126 -10.04 7.74 -0.92
CA ILE A 126 -9.34 8.08 -2.17
C ILE A 126 -10.03 9.26 -2.85
N ALA A 127 -11.36 9.28 -2.93
CA ALA A 127 -12.11 10.41 -3.48
C ALA A 127 -11.83 11.72 -2.72
N LEU A 128 -11.82 11.69 -1.39
CA LEU A 128 -11.45 12.85 -0.56
C LEU A 128 -10.01 13.32 -0.81
N LEU A 129 -9.06 12.39 -0.96
CA LEU A 129 -7.67 12.73 -1.28
C LEU A 129 -7.56 13.38 -2.66
N VAL A 130 -8.28 12.86 -3.66
CA VAL A 130 -8.34 13.43 -5.00
C VAL A 130 -8.90 14.86 -4.97
N GLU A 131 -10.00 15.07 -4.27
CA GLU A 131 -10.64 16.39 -4.13
C GLU A 131 -9.73 17.37 -3.37
N ALA A 132 -9.23 16.98 -2.19
CA ALA A 132 -8.41 17.84 -1.34
C ALA A 132 -7.09 18.29 -1.99
N ASN A 133 -6.55 17.48 -2.90
CA ASN A 133 -5.31 17.79 -3.62
C ASN A 133 -5.54 18.29 -5.05
N CYS A 134 -6.79 18.47 -5.47
CA CYS A 134 -7.16 18.89 -6.82
C CYS A 134 -6.55 18.01 -7.93
N TRP A 135 -6.42 16.70 -7.68
CA TRP A 135 -5.89 15.77 -8.67
C TRP A 135 -6.93 15.46 -9.74
N ARG A 136 -6.48 15.21 -10.97
CA ARG A 136 -7.35 14.64 -11.99
C ARG A 136 -7.41 13.13 -11.78
N ALA A 137 -8.58 12.53 -11.95
CA ALA A 137 -8.72 11.07 -11.86
C ALA A 137 -7.73 10.31 -12.76
N ALA A 138 -7.44 10.84 -13.96
CA ALA A 138 -6.48 10.25 -14.90
C ALA A 138 -5.02 10.27 -14.42
N ASP A 139 -4.71 11.02 -13.36
CA ASP A 139 -3.37 11.12 -12.76
C ASP A 139 -3.21 10.22 -11.53
N VAL A 140 -4.26 9.46 -11.16
CA VAL A 140 -4.30 8.63 -9.94
C VAL A 140 -4.48 7.17 -10.33
N LEU A 141 -3.57 6.32 -9.87
CA LEU A 141 -3.63 4.86 -10.01
C LEU A 141 -3.82 4.23 -8.64
N PHE A 142 -4.88 3.45 -8.47
CA PHE A 142 -5.03 2.57 -7.32
C PHE A 142 -4.58 1.15 -7.70
N VAL A 143 -3.67 0.59 -6.92
CA VAL A 143 -3.13 -0.77 -7.09
C VAL A 143 -3.61 -1.60 -5.91
N SER A 144 -4.38 -2.64 -6.20
CA SER A 144 -4.88 -3.62 -5.23
C SER A 144 -4.92 -4.98 -5.91
N GLU A 145 -4.89 -6.05 -5.13
CA GLU A 145 -5.13 -7.39 -5.62
C GLU A 145 -6.49 -7.47 -6.34
N PRO A 146 -6.60 -8.28 -7.40
CA PRO A 146 -7.87 -8.42 -8.10
C PRO A 146 -8.92 -9.08 -7.20
N ILE A 147 -10.16 -8.58 -7.26
CA ILE A 147 -11.30 -9.27 -6.66
C ILE A 147 -11.48 -10.61 -7.39
N VAL A 148 -11.12 -11.71 -6.75
CA VAL A 148 -11.43 -13.05 -7.27
C VAL A 148 -12.87 -13.37 -6.92
N TYR A 149 -13.77 -13.25 -7.90
CA TYR A 149 -15.11 -13.85 -7.79
C TYR A 149 -14.96 -15.37 -7.75
N SER A 150 -15.20 -15.96 -6.58
CA SER A 150 -15.46 -17.40 -6.50
C SER A 150 -16.92 -17.62 -6.89
N PRO A 151 -17.23 -18.27 -8.03
CA PRO A 151 -18.59 -18.68 -8.29
C PRO A 151 -18.96 -19.69 -7.22
N THR A 152 -19.89 -19.31 -6.34
CA THR A 152 -20.47 -20.23 -5.36
C THR A 152 -20.93 -21.48 -6.09
N VAL A 153 -20.45 -22.62 -5.60
CA VAL A 153 -20.85 -23.95 -6.05
C VAL A 153 -22.37 -24.04 -5.94
N GLY A 154 -23.05 -23.97 -7.07
CA GLY A 154 -24.44 -24.37 -7.18
C GLY A 154 -24.49 -25.90 -7.15
N THR A 155 -24.84 -26.45 -6.00
CA THR A 155 -25.37 -27.81 -5.85
C THR A 155 -26.67 -27.72 -5.08
#